data_AF-A0A3R7JX12-F1
#
_entry.id   AF-A0A3R7JX12-F1
#
_cell.length_a   1.000
_cell.length_b   1.000
_cell.length_c   1.000
_cell.angle_alpha   90.00
_cell.angle_beta   90.00
_cell.angle_gamma   90.00
#
_symmetry.space_group_name_H-M   'P 1'
#
loop_
_entity.id
_entity.type
_entity.pdbx_description
1 polymer ?
#
loop_
_entity_poly.entity_id
_entity_poly.type
_entity_poly.pdbx_seq_one_letter_code
_entity_poly.pdbx_strand_id
1 'polypeptide(L)'
;MHEPTSRCLTLLVQELRRELELHPLTRNSQITFDVPWAPRGVDGRYYPWRELAGAVDFLFVMSYDMRSQVYDACVAGANSPLALVKQGLQEFLLGYGIASEKLVLGVPWYGYNYSCQSTGSVDDVSCQIHPVPFFGAPCSDAAGGQIDYSEIRRLVKRHGLVEHWDPMSESPFVWYSPEGPPRSQIWFDNPQSLQKKYQLVREFDLRGVGMWNADSLDYSTNTAHNDSLLMWSALKEAFMP
;
A
#
# COMPACT_ATOMS: atom_id res chain seq x y z
N MET A 1 9.95 16.34 1.19
CA MET A 1 10.16 17.22 2.36
C MET A 1 11.63 17.17 2.79
N HIS A 2 12.33 18.31 2.69
CA HIS A 2 13.74 18.39 3.08
C HIS A 2 13.88 18.59 4.60
N GLU A 3 15.09 18.32 5.09
CA GLU A 3 15.42 18.23 6.51
C GLU A 3 14.85 19.37 7.37
N PRO A 4 14.96 20.67 7.02
CA PRO A 4 14.45 21.74 7.88
C PRO A 4 12.93 21.66 8.08
N THR A 5 12.17 21.46 7.00
CA THR A 5 10.71 21.37 7.04
C THR A 5 10.25 20.15 7.84
N SER A 6 10.94 19.01 7.68
CA SER A 6 10.61 17.77 8.40
C SER A 6 10.83 17.87 9.90
N ARG A 7 11.86 18.62 10.33
CA ARG A 7 12.12 18.93 11.73
C ARG A 7 11.04 19.85 12.29
N CYS A 8 10.66 20.90 11.57
CA CYS A 8 9.57 21.79 11.98
C CYS A 8 8.24 21.04 12.12
N LEU A 9 7.93 20.12 11.21
CA LEU A 9 6.73 19.29 11.34
C LEU A 9 6.79 18.40 12.59
N THR A 10 7.95 17.82 12.89
CA THR A 10 8.12 16.99 14.09
C THR A 10 7.97 17.82 15.37
N LEU A 11 8.51 19.04 15.39
CA LEU A 11 8.30 20.00 16.49
C LEU A 11 6.82 20.34 16.67
N LEU A 12 6.09 20.60 15.57
CA LEU A 12 4.65 20.83 15.62
C LEU A 12 3.90 19.64 16.25
N VAL A 13 4.26 18.41 15.89
CA VAL A 13 3.65 17.20 16.46
C VAL A 13 3.96 17.06 17.95
N GLN A 14 5.19 17.39 18.37
CA GLN A 14 5.60 17.39 19.78
C GLN A 14 4.86 18.45 20.60
N GLU A 15 4.70 19.66 20.06
CA GLU A 15 3.94 20.73 20.69
C GLU A 15 2.46 20.36 20.81
N LEU A 16 1.88 19.78 19.74
CA LEU A 16 0.51 19.28 19.76
C LEU A 16 0.32 18.21 20.85
N ARG A 17 1.22 17.23 20.95
CA ARG A 17 1.20 16.21 22.01
C ARG A 17 1.16 16.85 23.39
N ARG A 18 2.08 17.79 23.65
CA ARG A 18 2.17 18.48 24.94
C ARG A 18 0.88 19.23 25.26
N GLU A 19 0.32 19.97 24.32
CA GLU A 19 -0.92 20.72 24.54
C GLU A 19 -2.14 19.81 24.76
N LEU A 20 -2.24 18.69 24.02
CA LEU A 20 -3.32 17.73 24.22
C LEU A 20 -3.26 17.10 25.61
N GLU A 21 -2.08 16.74 26.11
CA GLU A 21 -1.87 16.13 27.43
C GLU A 21 -2.20 17.06 28.60
N LEU A 22 -1.98 18.37 28.44
CA LEU A 22 -2.22 19.36 29.50
C LEU A 22 -3.70 19.57 29.79
N HIS A 23 -4.60 19.34 28.82
CA HIS A 23 -6.00 19.68 28.96
C HIS A 23 -6.89 18.45 29.24
N PRO A 24 -7.72 18.44 30.31
CA PRO A 24 -8.51 17.27 30.71
C PRO A 24 -9.43 16.68 29.64
N LEU A 25 -9.93 17.53 28.73
CA LEU A 25 -10.81 17.10 27.63
C LEU A 25 -10.07 16.43 26.47
N THR A 26 -8.76 16.66 26.33
CA THR A 26 -7.98 16.21 25.17
C THR A 26 -6.85 15.26 25.53
N ARG A 27 -6.56 15.04 26.82
CA ARG A 27 -5.45 14.18 27.27
C ARG A 27 -5.53 12.72 26.81
N ASN A 28 -6.71 12.30 26.34
CA ASN A 28 -6.94 10.97 25.79
C ASN A 28 -7.01 10.94 24.26
N SER A 29 -6.83 12.08 23.59
CA SER A 29 -6.79 12.16 22.13
C SER A 29 -5.55 11.47 21.60
N GLN A 30 -5.71 10.77 20.48
CA GLN A 30 -4.59 10.15 19.78
C GLN A 30 -4.05 11.07 18.70
N ILE A 31 -2.73 11.04 18.53
CA ILE A 31 -2.04 11.58 17.36
C ILE A 31 -1.46 10.41 16.60
N THR A 32 -1.80 10.28 15.34
CA THR A 32 -1.25 9.28 14.43
C THR A 32 -0.61 9.99 13.26
N PHE A 33 0.29 9.32 12.55
CA PHE A 33 0.97 9.92 11.41
C PHE A 33 1.23 8.90 10.31
N ASP A 34 0.78 9.23 9.10
CA ASP A 34 0.96 8.38 7.94
C ASP A 34 2.35 8.60 7.35
N VAL A 35 3.14 7.53 7.26
CA VAL A 35 4.53 7.55 6.79
C VAL A 35 4.68 6.76 5.50
N PRO A 36 5.69 7.07 4.65
CA PRO A 36 5.99 6.25 3.48
C PRO A 36 6.23 4.79 3.84
N TRP A 37 6.12 3.90 2.85
CA TRP A 37 6.35 2.47 3.00
C TRP A 37 7.78 2.12 3.49
N ALA A 38 8.76 3.01 3.33
CA ALA A 38 10.10 2.86 3.89
C ALA A 38 10.71 4.21 4.33
N PRO A 39 11.59 4.21 5.36
CA PRO A 39 12.19 5.42 5.92
C PRO A 39 13.38 5.99 5.11
N ARG A 40 13.63 5.49 3.89
CA ARG A 40 14.81 5.84 3.07
C ARG A 40 14.62 7.05 2.16
N GLY A 41 13.66 7.93 2.46
CA GLY A 41 13.41 9.11 1.63
C GLY A 41 12.48 8.90 0.44
N VAL A 42 11.60 7.89 0.51
CA VAL A 42 10.58 7.60 -0.51
C VAL A 42 9.78 8.87 -0.85
N ASP A 43 9.70 9.23 -2.13
CA ASP A 43 9.07 10.46 -2.64
C ASP A 43 9.61 11.75 -1.99
N GLY A 44 10.90 11.73 -1.67
CA GLY A 44 11.59 12.81 -0.99
C GLY A 44 11.13 13.03 0.45
N ARG A 45 10.44 12.07 1.08
CA ARG A 45 9.94 12.16 2.45
C ARG A 45 11.00 11.70 3.45
N TYR A 46 11.70 12.68 4.02
CA TYR A 46 12.65 12.48 5.11
C TYR A 46 12.06 13.06 6.38
N TYR A 47 12.11 12.32 7.49
CA TYR A 47 11.71 12.81 8.80
C TYR A 47 12.72 12.35 9.86
N PRO A 48 12.83 13.05 10.99
CA PRO A 48 13.50 12.54 12.18
C PRO A 48 12.63 11.43 12.79
N TRP A 49 12.74 10.21 12.24
CA TRP A 49 11.77 9.13 12.43
C TRP A 49 11.59 8.73 13.90
N ARG A 50 12.66 8.74 14.70
CA ARG A 50 12.61 8.40 16.13
C ARG A 50 11.85 9.45 16.92
N GLU A 51 12.15 10.71 16.67
CA GLU A 51 11.53 11.86 17.31
C GLU A 51 10.06 11.97 16.94
N LEU A 52 9.72 11.71 15.67
CA LEU A 52 8.34 11.65 15.19
C LEU A 52 7.58 10.49 15.86
N ALA A 53 8.15 9.28 15.87
CA ALA A 53 7.54 8.10 16.51
C ALA A 53 7.33 8.30 18.02
N GLY A 54 8.22 9.04 18.68
CA GLY A 54 8.10 9.40 20.09
C GLY A 54 6.96 10.38 20.39
N ALA A 55 6.58 11.22 19.43
CA ALA A 55 5.54 12.24 19.61
C ALA A 55 4.12 11.75 19.30
N VAL A 56 3.98 10.66 18.52
CA VAL A 56 2.70 10.09 18.09
C VAL A 56 2.35 8.82 18.87
N ASP A 57 1.08 8.43 18.89
CA ASP A 57 0.65 7.15 19.43
C ASP A 57 1.15 6.00 18.57
N PHE A 58 1.05 6.14 17.24
CA PHE A 58 1.60 5.21 16.27
C PHE A 58 1.77 5.85 14.89
N LEU A 59 2.63 5.24 14.08
CA LEU A 59 2.85 5.50 12.67
C LEU A 59 2.02 4.53 11.82
N PHE A 60 1.29 5.04 10.84
CA PHE A 60 0.60 4.25 9.84
C PHE A 60 1.53 4.12 8.62
N VAL A 61 2.13 2.96 8.42
CA VAL A 61 3.09 2.72 7.34
C VAL A 61 2.31 2.43 6.05
N MET A 62 2.23 3.41 5.16
CA MET A 62 1.49 3.33 3.89
C MET A 62 2.19 2.37 2.91
N SER A 63 2.03 1.05 3.13
CA SER A 63 2.76 0.01 2.42
C SER A 63 2.09 -0.32 1.08
N TYR A 64 1.86 0.72 0.28
CA TYR A 64 1.23 0.75 -1.04
C TYR A 64 1.82 1.92 -1.84
N ASP A 65 1.46 2.04 -3.12
CA ASP A 65 2.06 2.95 -4.09
C ASP A 65 3.59 2.75 -4.17
N MET A 66 4.01 1.50 -4.04
CA MET A 66 5.43 1.15 -3.89
C MET A 66 6.19 1.18 -5.22
N ARG A 67 5.48 1.51 -6.31
CA ARG A 67 6.03 1.74 -7.65
C ARG A 67 6.04 3.24 -7.99
N SER A 68 6.00 4.12 -7.00
CA SER A 68 6.12 5.57 -7.23
C SER A 68 7.46 5.95 -7.91
N GLN A 69 8.53 5.18 -7.70
CA GLN A 69 9.87 5.47 -8.23
C GLN A 69 10.50 4.23 -8.87
N VAL A 70 10.36 4.08 -10.19
CA VAL A 70 10.84 2.93 -10.97
C VAL A 70 12.06 3.35 -11.81
N TYR A 71 13.22 2.76 -11.53
CA TYR A 71 14.50 3.08 -12.20
C TYR A 71 14.98 2.00 -13.19
N ASP A 72 14.30 0.87 -13.24
CA ASP A 72 14.60 -0.25 -14.13
C ASP A 72 13.70 -0.21 -15.38
N ALA A 73 13.01 -1.29 -15.71
CA ALA A 73 12.10 -1.33 -16.84
C ALA A 73 10.75 -0.69 -16.48
N CYS A 74 10.22 0.10 -17.41
CA CYS A 74 8.89 0.70 -17.30
C CYS A 74 7.84 -0.36 -17.60
N VAL A 75 7.61 -1.23 -16.62
CA VAL A 75 6.63 -2.30 -16.66
C VAL A 75 5.58 -2.11 -15.57
N ALA A 76 4.35 -2.53 -15.87
CA ALA A 76 3.31 -2.65 -14.85
C ALA A 76 3.74 -3.65 -13.78
N GLY A 77 3.26 -3.47 -12.56
CA GLY A 77 3.62 -4.33 -11.45
C GLY A 77 2.74 -4.10 -10.23
N ALA A 78 2.93 -4.97 -9.24
CA ALA A 78 2.16 -4.94 -8.00
C ALA A 78 2.27 -3.61 -7.25
N ASN A 79 1.11 -3.16 -6.73
CA ASN A 79 0.98 -1.95 -5.92
C ASN A 79 1.76 -2.06 -4.60
N SER A 80 1.72 -3.25 -3.99
CA SER A 80 2.28 -3.52 -2.67
C SER A 80 3.02 -4.87 -2.66
N PRO A 81 4.23 -4.98 -3.24
CA PRO A 81 4.95 -6.25 -3.30
C PRO A 81 5.38 -6.74 -1.90
N LEU A 82 5.07 -7.99 -1.53
CA LEU A 82 5.28 -8.52 -0.17
C LEU A 82 6.72 -8.34 0.34
N ALA A 83 7.72 -8.61 -0.50
CA ALA A 83 9.12 -8.50 -0.13
C ALA A 83 9.52 -7.06 0.23
N LEU A 84 9.02 -6.06 -0.50
CA LEU A 84 9.29 -4.65 -0.21
C LEU A 84 8.55 -4.19 1.04
N VAL A 85 7.31 -4.66 1.27
CA VAL A 85 6.56 -4.38 2.52
C VAL A 85 7.37 -4.86 3.71
N LYS A 86 7.85 -6.11 3.66
CA LYS A 86 8.69 -6.70 4.70
C LYS A 86 9.97 -5.90 4.92
N GLN A 87 10.66 -5.52 3.85
CA GLN A 87 11.87 -4.72 3.92
C GLN A 87 11.63 -3.35 4.57
N GLY A 88 10.59 -2.62 4.15
CA GLY A 88 10.27 -1.30 4.69
C GLY A 88 9.98 -1.32 6.19
N LEU A 89 9.24 -2.33 6.66
CA LEU A 89 8.99 -2.58 8.08
C LEU A 89 10.29 -2.86 8.84
N GLN A 90 11.15 -3.74 8.31
CA GLN A 90 12.45 -4.05 8.92
C GLN A 90 13.35 -2.81 9.02
N GLU A 91 13.28 -1.89 8.07
CA GLU A 91 14.05 -0.66 8.13
C GLU A 91 13.57 0.30 9.22
N PHE A 92 12.26 0.44 9.40
CA PHE A 92 11.72 1.20 10.54
C PHE A 92 12.13 0.57 11.89
N LEU A 93 11.96 -0.75 12.01
CA LEU A 93 12.22 -1.50 13.25
C LEU A 93 13.72 -1.56 13.59
N LEU A 94 14.54 -2.03 12.66
CA LEU A 94 15.96 -2.35 12.89
C LEU A 94 16.87 -1.19 12.50
N GLY A 95 16.57 -0.52 11.38
CA GLY A 95 17.38 0.59 10.88
C GLY A 95 17.20 1.86 11.71
N TYR A 96 15.96 2.16 12.13
CA TYR A 96 15.64 3.35 12.91
C TYR A 96 15.23 3.05 14.35
N GLY A 97 15.18 1.79 14.79
CA GLY A 97 14.90 1.44 16.18
C GLY A 97 13.53 1.89 16.67
N ILE A 98 12.54 1.94 15.77
CA ILE A 98 11.16 2.26 16.16
C ILE A 98 10.56 1.00 16.81
N ALA A 99 9.94 1.17 17.96
CA ALA A 99 9.29 0.07 18.67
C ALA A 99 8.12 -0.49 17.85
N SER A 100 7.94 -1.81 17.83
CA SER A 100 6.97 -2.46 16.94
C SER A 100 5.52 -2.08 17.26
N GLU A 101 5.20 -1.81 18.52
CA GLU A 101 3.91 -1.34 18.99
C GLU A 101 3.56 0.09 18.54
N LYS A 102 4.52 0.80 17.93
CA LYS A 102 4.31 2.10 17.26
C LYS A 102 3.98 1.95 15.79
N LEU A 103 4.06 0.76 15.18
CA LEU A 103 3.84 0.59 13.74
C LEU A 103 2.50 -0.09 13.45
N VAL A 104 1.70 0.54 12.59
CA VAL A 104 0.52 -0.06 11.96
C VAL A 104 0.83 -0.31 10.49
N LEU A 105 0.67 -1.55 10.05
CA LEU A 105 0.86 -1.93 8.64
C LEU A 105 -0.34 -1.44 7.83
N GLY A 106 -0.16 -0.44 6.97
CA GLY A 106 -1.16 0.01 6.01
C GLY A 106 -1.14 -0.83 4.73
N VAL A 107 -2.27 -1.44 4.34
CA VAL A 107 -2.40 -2.25 3.11
C VAL A 107 -3.40 -1.63 2.12
N PRO A 108 -3.25 -1.85 0.80
CA PRO A 108 -4.19 -1.33 -0.18
C PRO A 108 -5.36 -2.29 -0.38
N TRP A 109 -6.57 -1.74 -0.44
CA TRP A 109 -7.78 -2.40 -0.96
C TRP A 109 -8.16 -1.87 -2.35
N TYR A 110 -7.15 -1.42 -3.08
CA TYR A 110 -7.23 -0.98 -4.47
C TYR A 110 -6.02 -1.50 -5.24
N GLY A 111 -6.10 -1.36 -6.56
CA GLY A 111 -5.02 -1.69 -7.49
C GLY A 111 -4.75 -0.56 -8.47
N TYR A 112 -3.93 -0.88 -9.47
CA TYR A 112 -3.65 -0.01 -10.60
C TYR A 112 -3.96 -0.72 -11.91
N ASN A 113 -4.68 -0.02 -12.78
CA ASN A 113 -4.94 -0.41 -14.15
C ASN A 113 -3.94 0.28 -15.09
N TYR A 114 -3.01 -0.49 -15.64
CA TYR A 114 -1.97 0.01 -16.54
C TYR A 114 -2.31 -0.30 -17.99
N SER A 115 -2.26 0.71 -18.86
CA SER A 115 -2.40 0.51 -20.31
C SER A 115 -1.06 0.10 -20.92
N CYS A 116 -1.01 -1.03 -21.62
CA CYS A 116 0.22 -1.55 -22.20
C CYS A 116 0.50 -0.93 -23.57
N GLN A 117 1.73 -0.46 -23.81
CA GLN A 117 2.12 0.22 -25.06
C GLN A 117 2.37 -0.75 -26.24
N SER A 118 2.80 -1.97 -25.95
CA SER A 118 3.03 -3.02 -26.92
C SER A 118 2.76 -4.36 -26.24
N THR A 119 1.79 -5.12 -26.75
CA THR A 119 1.72 -6.53 -26.38
C THR A 119 2.90 -7.21 -27.08
N GLY A 120 3.92 -7.59 -26.33
CA GLY A 120 4.77 -8.70 -26.74
C GLY A 120 3.91 -9.92 -27.10
N SER A 121 4.52 -10.98 -27.63
CA SER A 121 3.85 -12.25 -27.92
C SER A 121 2.80 -12.63 -26.86
N VAL A 122 1.75 -13.34 -27.24
CA VAL A 122 0.58 -13.68 -26.39
C VAL A 122 0.94 -14.31 -25.01
N ASP A 123 2.17 -14.82 -24.87
CA ASP A 123 2.76 -15.42 -23.67
C ASP A 123 3.60 -14.46 -22.81
N ASP A 124 3.70 -13.16 -23.17
CA ASP A 124 4.49 -12.18 -22.45
C ASP A 124 3.73 -11.72 -21.18
N VAL A 125 4.27 -12.11 -20.03
CA VAL A 125 3.78 -11.71 -18.69
C VAL A 125 3.99 -10.20 -18.48
N SER A 126 4.86 -9.55 -19.26
CA SER A 126 5.25 -8.16 -19.06
C SER A 126 4.36 -7.18 -19.85
N CYS A 127 3.72 -6.26 -19.13
CA CYS A 127 3.02 -5.11 -19.71
C CYS A 127 3.96 -3.89 -19.68
N GLN A 128 4.48 -3.50 -20.84
CA GLN A 128 5.28 -2.27 -20.97
C GLN A 128 4.37 -1.03 -20.84
N ILE A 129 4.69 -0.13 -19.92
CA ILE A 129 3.89 1.08 -19.63
C ILE A 129 4.59 2.32 -20.15
N HIS A 130 3.80 3.35 -20.47
CA HIS A 130 4.34 4.65 -20.84
C HIS A 130 5.16 5.25 -19.69
N PRO A 131 6.36 5.80 -19.96
CA PRO A 131 7.14 6.48 -18.94
C PRO A 131 6.43 7.71 -18.36
N VAL A 132 6.19 7.69 -17.05
CA VAL A 132 5.72 8.85 -16.28
C VAL A 132 6.76 9.13 -15.19
N PRO A 133 7.63 10.14 -15.36
CA PRO A 133 8.68 10.43 -14.39
C PRO A 133 8.13 10.92 -13.05
N PHE A 134 8.75 10.49 -11.95
CA PHE A 134 8.41 10.95 -10.61
C PHE A 134 9.63 10.95 -9.69
N PHE A 135 9.89 12.06 -8.99
CA PHE A 135 11.04 12.22 -8.09
C PHE A 135 12.39 11.71 -8.66
N GLY A 136 12.66 12.02 -9.93
CA GLY A 136 13.89 11.65 -10.63
C GLY A 136 13.93 10.21 -11.16
N ALA A 137 12.95 9.38 -10.85
CA ALA A 137 12.75 8.11 -11.53
C ALA A 137 12.15 8.34 -12.93
N PRO A 138 12.58 7.59 -13.96
CA PRO A 138 12.03 7.70 -15.30
C PRO A 138 10.57 7.23 -15.39
N CYS A 139 10.15 6.32 -14.51
CA CYS A 139 8.84 5.68 -14.54
C CYS A 139 8.23 5.60 -13.14
N SER A 140 6.89 5.50 -13.09
CA SER A 140 6.11 5.44 -11.85
C SER A 140 4.75 4.78 -12.06
N ASP A 141 4.10 4.43 -10.97
CA ASP A 141 2.70 3.98 -10.92
C ASP A 141 1.70 5.01 -11.44
N ALA A 142 2.06 6.30 -11.54
CA ALA A 142 1.23 7.35 -12.14
C ALA A 142 0.93 7.12 -13.65
N ALA A 143 1.59 6.16 -14.29
CA ALA A 143 1.21 5.66 -15.62
C ALA A 143 -0.07 4.82 -15.62
N GLY A 144 -0.53 4.35 -14.45
CA GLY A 144 -1.76 3.59 -14.26
C GLY A 144 -2.86 4.43 -13.60
N GLY A 145 -4.10 4.00 -13.80
CA GLY A 145 -5.25 4.54 -13.06
C GLY A 145 -5.55 3.70 -11.82
N GLN A 146 -5.68 4.35 -10.66
CA GLN A 146 -6.16 3.69 -9.45
C GLN A 146 -7.55 3.09 -9.68
N ILE A 147 -7.77 1.87 -9.20
CA ILE A 147 -9.03 1.14 -9.35
C ILE A 147 -9.38 0.39 -8.05
N ASP A 148 -10.58 0.62 -7.54
CA ASP A 148 -11.05 -0.01 -6.32
C ASP A 148 -11.19 -1.53 -6.48
N TYR A 149 -10.94 -2.28 -5.40
CA TYR A 149 -11.08 -3.73 -5.42
C TYR A 149 -12.49 -4.18 -5.88
N SER A 150 -13.55 -3.49 -5.45
CA SER A 150 -14.93 -3.73 -5.89
C SER A 150 -15.08 -3.71 -7.42
N GLU A 151 -14.49 -2.73 -8.08
CA GLU A 151 -14.52 -2.61 -9.53
C GLU A 151 -13.71 -3.71 -10.20
N ILE A 152 -12.54 -4.05 -9.65
CA ILE A 152 -11.72 -5.17 -10.14
C ILE A 152 -12.54 -6.47 -10.10
N ARG A 153 -13.23 -6.74 -8.98
CA ARG A 153 -14.11 -7.92 -8.85
C ARG A 153 -15.26 -7.90 -9.84
N ARG A 154 -15.84 -6.73 -10.09
CA ARG A 154 -16.91 -6.57 -11.09
C ARG A 154 -16.41 -6.89 -12.49
N LEU A 155 -15.23 -6.40 -12.87
CA LEU A 155 -14.61 -6.69 -14.17
C LEU A 155 -14.29 -8.18 -14.32
N VAL A 156 -13.68 -8.79 -13.29
CA VAL A 156 -13.37 -10.24 -13.26
C VAL A 156 -14.61 -11.08 -13.51
N LYS A 157 -15.70 -10.83 -12.77
CA LYS A 157 -16.95 -11.58 -12.91
C LYS A 157 -17.65 -11.32 -14.23
N ARG A 158 -17.75 -10.05 -14.65
CA ARG A 158 -18.48 -9.65 -15.87
C ARG A 158 -17.84 -10.20 -17.14
N HIS A 159 -16.51 -10.19 -17.20
CA HIS A 159 -15.76 -10.55 -18.40
C HIS A 159 -15.09 -11.93 -18.31
N GLY A 160 -15.25 -12.65 -17.18
CA GLY A 160 -14.61 -13.94 -16.96
C GLY A 160 -13.08 -13.86 -17.00
N LEU A 161 -12.51 -12.78 -16.45
CA LEU A 161 -11.06 -12.57 -16.48
C LEU A 161 -10.35 -13.61 -15.60
N VAL A 162 -9.22 -14.11 -16.07
CA VAL A 162 -8.39 -15.07 -15.34
C VAL A 162 -7.41 -14.29 -14.45
N GLU A 163 -7.46 -14.56 -13.15
CA GLU A 163 -6.46 -14.08 -12.20
C GLU A 163 -5.15 -14.86 -12.38
N HIS A 164 -4.08 -14.13 -12.60
CA HIS A 164 -2.72 -14.64 -12.63
C HIS A 164 -2.01 -14.29 -11.32
N TRP A 165 -1.08 -15.15 -10.89
CA TRP A 165 -0.27 -14.93 -9.70
C TRP A 165 1.18 -14.65 -10.10
N ASP A 166 1.74 -13.53 -9.63
CA ASP A 166 3.17 -13.29 -9.72
C ASP A 166 3.87 -13.78 -8.44
N PRO A 167 4.68 -14.87 -8.51
CA PRO A 167 5.34 -15.41 -7.34
C PRO A 167 6.42 -14.48 -6.78
N MET A 168 6.91 -13.50 -7.55
CA MET A 168 7.96 -12.62 -7.08
C MET A 168 7.43 -11.52 -6.16
N SER A 169 6.33 -10.86 -6.56
CA SER A 169 5.65 -9.87 -5.74
C SER A 169 4.63 -10.47 -4.77
N GLU A 170 4.29 -11.75 -4.94
CA GLU A 170 3.24 -12.45 -4.19
C GLU A 170 1.90 -11.71 -4.29
N SER A 171 1.58 -11.28 -5.51
CA SER A 171 0.42 -10.44 -5.81
C SER A 171 -0.31 -10.93 -7.07
N PRO A 172 -1.66 -10.80 -7.10
CA PRO A 172 -2.45 -11.11 -8.28
C PRO A 172 -2.45 -9.97 -9.32
N PHE A 173 -2.71 -10.34 -10.56
CA PHE A 173 -3.11 -9.42 -11.61
C PHE A 173 -4.08 -10.07 -12.60
N VAL A 174 -4.78 -9.25 -13.38
CA VAL A 174 -5.62 -9.70 -14.50
C VAL A 174 -5.28 -8.94 -15.76
N TRP A 175 -5.39 -9.62 -16.90
CA TRP A 175 -5.41 -8.96 -18.21
C TRP A 175 -6.82 -8.49 -18.53
N TYR A 176 -6.97 -7.24 -18.95
CA TYR A 176 -8.25 -6.67 -19.34
C TYR A 176 -8.16 -6.04 -20.73
N SER A 177 -9.12 -6.35 -21.60
CA SER A 177 -9.13 -5.91 -23.00
C SER A 177 -10.58 -5.90 -23.51
N PRO A 178 -11.34 -4.82 -23.24
CA PRO A 178 -12.78 -4.78 -23.53
C PRO A 178 -13.09 -4.75 -25.03
N GLU A 179 -12.21 -4.18 -25.86
CA GLU A 179 -12.45 -3.94 -27.30
C GLU A 179 -11.36 -4.59 -28.19
N GLY A 180 -10.61 -5.55 -27.64
CA GLY A 180 -9.38 -6.05 -28.27
C GLY A 180 -8.14 -5.25 -27.86
N PRO A 181 -6.96 -5.54 -28.45
CA PRO A 181 -5.72 -4.86 -28.08
C PRO A 181 -5.79 -3.34 -28.37
N PRO A 182 -5.06 -2.50 -27.60
CA PRO A 182 -4.08 -2.88 -26.59
C PRO A 182 -4.70 -3.38 -25.28
N ARG A 183 -4.06 -4.38 -24.68
CA ARG A 183 -4.47 -4.94 -23.37
C ARG A 183 -4.04 -3.98 -22.26
N SER A 184 -4.78 -3.99 -21.16
CA SER A 184 -4.36 -3.42 -19.89
C SER A 184 -4.04 -4.54 -18.90
N GLN A 185 -3.16 -4.26 -17.95
CA GLN A 185 -2.86 -5.15 -16.83
C GLN A 185 -3.28 -4.48 -15.53
N ILE A 186 -4.18 -5.14 -14.80
CA ILE A 186 -4.70 -4.64 -13.53
C ILE A 186 -4.03 -5.42 -12.40
N TRP A 187 -3.20 -4.74 -11.61
CA TRP A 187 -2.51 -5.31 -10.45
C TRP A 187 -3.18 -4.88 -9.17
N PHE A 188 -3.37 -5.81 -8.23
CA PHE A 188 -4.13 -5.54 -7.01
C PHE A 188 -3.72 -6.48 -5.88
N ASP A 189 -4.37 -6.31 -4.73
CA ASP A 189 -4.30 -7.22 -3.61
C ASP A 189 -5.64 -7.95 -3.44
N ASN A 190 -5.59 -9.26 -3.21
CA ASN A 190 -6.75 -10.09 -2.92
C ASN A 190 -6.59 -10.73 -1.52
N PRO A 191 -7.59 -11.48 -1.02
CA PRO A 191 -7.50 -12.10 0.31
C PRO A 191 -6.24 -12.96 0.50
N GLN A 192 -5.77 -13.64 -0.54
CA GLN A 192 -4.57 -14.48 -0.49
C GLN A 192 -3.28 -13.66 -0.35
N SER A 193 -3.09 -12.58 -1.12
CA SER A 193 -1.90 -11.73 -0.99
C SER A 193 -1.92 -10.94 0.32
N LEU A 194 -3.10 -10.46 0.74
CA LEU A 194 -3.27 -9.75 2.00
C LEU A 194 -3.01 -10.63 3.22
N GLN A 195 -3.45 -11.89 3.22
CA GLN A 195 -3.15 -12.85 4.29
C GLN A 195 -1.64 -12.95 4.55
N LYS A 196 -0.81 -13.01 3.49
CA LYS A 196 0.65 -13.05 3.62
C LYS A 196 1.20 -11.77 4.27
N LYS A 197 0.62 -10.60 3.98
CA LYS A 197 1.00 -9.33 4.59
C LYS A 197 0.55 -9.23 6.04
N TYR A 198 -0.66 -9.72 6.34
CA TYR A 198 -1.20 -9.79 7.70
C TYR A 198 -0.36 -10.68 8.62
N GLN A 199 0.28 -11.73 8.09
CA GLN A 199 1.25 -12.52 8.84
C GLN A 199 2.45 -11.69 9.33
N LEU A 200 2.85 -10.63 8.61
CA LEU A 200 3.94 -9.75 9.04
C LEU A 200 3.61 -8.98 10.33
N VAL A 201 2.33 -8.72 10.61
CA VAL A 201 1.90 -8.10 11.87
C VAL A 201 2.31 -8.97 13.04
N ARG A 202 2.11 -10.29 12.93
CA ARG A 202 2.52 -11.26 13.97
C ARG A 202 4.01 -11.52 13.95
N GLU A 203 4.62 -11.64 12.76
CA GLU A 203 6.05 -11.88 12.61
C GLU A 203 6.88 -10.79 13.30
N PHE A 204 6.44 -9.54 13.21
CA PHE A 204 7.15 -8.38 13.76
C PHE A 204 6.52 -7.76 15.00
N ASP A 205 5.51 -8.41 15.58
CA ASP A 205 4.78 -7.91 16.76
C ASP A 205 4.31 -6.45 16.59
N LEU A 206 3.76 -6.14 15.41
CA LEU A 206 3.28 -4.81 15.07
C LEU A 206 2.00 -4.49 15.84
N ARG A 207 1.72 -3.20 16.03
CA ARG A 207 0.49 -2.72 16.70
C ARG A 207 -0.79 -3.25 16.05
N GLY A 208 -0.78 -3.41 14.73
CA GLY A 208 -1.91 -3.91 13.97
C GLY A 208 -1.83 -3.58 12.50
N VAL A 209 -2.99 -3.59 11.86
CA VAL A 209 -3.15 -3.38 10.42
C VAL A 209 -4.23 -2.35 10.15
N GLY A 210 -3.95 -1.51 9.17
CA GLY A 210 -4.86 -0.53 8.61
C GLY A 210 -5.01 -0.74 7.10
N MET A 211 -6.07 -0.21 6.50
CA MET A 211 -6.39 -0.38 5.09
C MET A 211 -6.67 0.96 4.43
N TRP A 212 -6.19 1.12 3.19
CA TRP A 212 -6.57 2.21 2.31
C TRP A 212 -7.32 1.65 1.09
N ASN A 213 -8.61 1.88 0.94
CA ASN A 213 -9.50 2.29 2.01
C ASN A 213 -10.70 1.33 2.12
N ALA A 214 -11.43 1.45 3.22
CA ALA A 214 -12.56 0.55 3.48
C ALA A 214 -13.68 0.68 2.42
N ASP A 215 -13.82 1.86 1.78
CA ASP A 215 -14.85 2.15 0.79
C ASP A 215 -14.54 1.55 -0.59
N SER A 216 -13.32 1.05 -0.81
CA SER A 216 -12.93 0.33 -2.03
C SER A 216 -13.59 -1.06 -2.18
N LEU A 217 -14.39 -1.50 -1.20
CA LEU A 217 -15.17 -2.74 -1.26
C LEU A 217 -16.61 -2.50 -1.70
N ASP A 218 -17.28 -3.55 -2.19
CA ASP A 218 -18.70 -3.47 -2.55
C ASP A 218 -19.59 -3.85 -1.35
N TYR A 219 -20.32 -2.88 -0.83
CA TYR A 219 -21.28 -3.08 0.26
C TYR A 219 -22.73 -3.21 -0.21
N SER A 220 -22.96 -3.23 -1.53
CA SER A 220 -24.29 -3.45 -2.09
C SER A 220 -24.74 -4.90 -1.89
N THR A 221 -26.06 -5.10 -1.78
CA THR A 221 -26.66 -6.42 -1.48
C THR A 221 -26.67 -7.37 -2.67
N ASN A 222 -26.22 -6.93 -3.86
CA ASN A 222 -26.30 -7.71 -5.09
C ASN A 222 -24.91 -8.17 -5.55
N THR A 223 -24.67 -9.47 -5.45
CA THR A 223 -23.60 -10.27 -6.14
C THR A 223 -22.13 -10.11 -5.69
N ALA A 224 -21.71 -9.02 -5.06
CA ALA A 224 -20.32 -8.84 -4.60
C ALA A 224 -20.12 -8.92 -3.08
N HIS A 225 -21.20 -9.07 -2.31
CA HIS A 225 -21.16 -9.22 -0.85
C HIS A 225 -20.14 -10.27 -0.38
N ASN A 226 -19.98 -11.37 -1.12
CA ASN A 226 -19.02 -12.43 -0.79
C ASN A 226 -17.56 -11.98 -0.88
N ASP A 227 -17.16 -11.15 -1.86
CA ASP A 227 -15.76 -10.72 -1.96
C ASP A 227 -15.39 -9.77 -0.82
N SER A 228 -16.29 -8.86 -0.46
CA SER A 228 -16.10 -7.95 0.68
C SER A 228 -15.97 -8.73 1.99
N LEU A 229 -16.80 -9.76 2.20
CA LEU A 229 -16.69 -10.65 3.35
C LEU A 229 -15.35 -11.39 3.40
N LEU A 230 -14.80 -11.81 2.26
CA LEU A 230 -13.48 -12.45 2.21
C LEU A 230 -12.35 -11.49 2.57
N MET A 231 -12.40 -10.23 2.12
CA MET A 231 -11.41 -9.21 2.48
C MET A 231 -11.42 -8.94 3.99
N TRP A 232 -12.60 -8.75 4.58
CA TRP A 232 -12.75 -8.59 6.03
C TRP A 232 -12.38 -9.85 6.81
N SER A 233 -12.62 -11.05 6.26
CA SER A 233 -12.26 -12.30 6.91
C SER A 233 -10.75 -12.51 6.92
N ALA A 234 -10.05 -12.21 5.82
CA ALA A 234 -8.59 -12.25 5.76
C ALA A 234 -7.97 -11.31 6.81
N LEU A 235 -8.54 -10.11 7.01
CA LEU A 235 -8.07 -9.17 8.01
C LEU A 235 -8.06 -9.76 9.43
N LYS A 236 -9.07 -10.57 9.78
CA LYS A 236 -9.15 -11.20 11.11
C LYS A 236 -7.97 -12.12 11.39
N GLU A 237 -7.39 -12.72 10.35
CA GLU A 237 -6.24 -13.62 10.48
C GLU A 237 -4.96 -12.89 10.93
N ALA A 238 -4.87 -11.57 10.74
CA ALA A 238 -3.80 -10.76 11.31
C ALA A 238 -3.71 -10.89 12.84
N PHE A 239 -4.83 -11.20 13.48
CA PHE A 239 -5.00 -11.23 14.94
C PHE A 239 -5.32 -12.62 15.49
N MET A 240 -5.33 -13.65 14.64
CA MET A 240 -5.49 -15.02 15.11
C MET A 240 -4.18 -15.53 15.72
N PRO A 241 -4.23 -16.29 16.82
CA PRO A 241 -3.05 -16.87 17.46
C PRO A 241 -2.25 -17.80 16.54
#